data_AF-A0A3M7N6E5-F1
#
_entry.id   AF-A0A3M7N6E5-F1
#
_cell.length_a   1.000
_cell.length_b   1.000
_cell.length_c   1.000
_cell.angle_alpha   90.00
_cell.angle_beta   90.00
_cell.angle_gamma   90.00
#
_symmetry.space_group_name_H-M   'P 1'
#
loop_
_entity.id
_entity.type
_entity.pdbx_description
1 polymer ?
#
loop_
_entity_poly.entity_id
_entity_poly.type
_entity_poly.pdbx_seq_one_letter_code
_entity_poly.pdbx_strand_id
1 'polypeptide(L)'
;MSRKRKGSKGFSFTRLANIMVPNFFADTAPTITSALVGLRKDMCYAHQLSSPNPFALDERSFYVAGVADNEAVSRKMYKALKKHGILRADDGNGEVDTRKIGQSFIHQLASINVMRQRELINMLFWWEEETQRLKKLVAEERRAKEKLDQLKFARERIRMKKRQRPSQRRADVEADKDNLMEAFYGGGSRNAPPLAQTSSGVQDNGKPPEYYAPG
;
A
#
# COMPACT_ATOMS: atom_id res chain seq x y z
N MET A 1 10.98 -5.49 -25.13
CA MET A 1 10.04 -6.48 -24.56
C MET A 1 10.64 -7.87 -24.68
N SER A 2 10.69 -8.66 -23.60
CA SER A 2 11.07 -10.08 -23.68
C SER A 2 9.94 -10.97 -23.20
N ARG A 3 9.80 -12.15 -23.82
CA ARG A 3 8.84 -13.17 -23.41
C ARG A 3 9.54 -14.11 -22.43
N LYS A 4 9.04 -14.22 -21.20
CA LYS A 4 9.50 -15.28 -20.28
C LYS A 4 8.93 -16.62 -20.74
N ARG A 5 9.60 -17.72 -20.38
CA ARG A 5 9.22 -19.12 -20.72
C ARG A 5 7.76 -19.49 -20.34
N LYS A 6 7.10 -18.70 -19.48
CA LYS A 6 5.69 -18.85 -19.07
C LYS A 6 4.71 -17.90 -19.78
N GLY A 7 5.08 -17.28 -20.90
CA GLY A 7 4.18 -16.43 -21.70
C GLY A 7 3.91 -15.03 -21.14
N SER A 8 4.38 -14.70 -19.93
CA SER A 8 4.29 -13.35 -19.38
C SER A 8 5.28 -12.39 -20.06
N LYS A 9 4.81 -11.15 -20.31
CA LYS A 9 5.63 -10.05 -20.81
C LYS A 9 6.60 -9.64 -19.69
N GLY A 10 7.89 -9.91 -19.88
CA GLY A 10 8.96 -9.43 -19.03
C GLY A 10 9.56 -8.16 -19.61
N PHE A 11 9.68 -7.11 -18.79
CA PHE A 11 10.56 -6.01 -19.09
C PHE A 11 11.99 -6.43 -18.74
N SER A 12 12.92 -6.32 -19.68
CA SER A 12 14.32 -6.68 -19.49
C SER A 12 15.13 -5.40 -19.71
N PHE A 13 15.56 -4.81 -18.59
CA PHE A 13 16.33 -3.56 -18.57
C PHE A 13 17.68 -3.69 -19.27
N THR A 14 18.33 -4.85 -19.17
CA THR A 14 19.57 -5.14 -19.94
C THR A 14 19.34 -4.96 -21.44
N ARG A 15 18.17 -5.37 -21.96
CA ARG A 15 17.86 -5.21 -23.38
C ARG A 15 17.54 -3.76 -23.75
N LEU A 16 16.90 -3.00 -22.86
CA LEU A 16 16.61 -1.58 -23.08
C LEU A 16 17.89 -0.73 -23.02
N ALA A 17 18.77 -1.00 -22.04
CA ALA A 17 20.08 -0.37 -21.93
C ALA A 17 20.99 -0.71 -23.14
N ASN A 18 20.97 -1.96 -23.61
CA ASN A 18 21.67 -2.36 -24.85
C ASN A 18 21.10 -1.67 -26.10
N ILE A 19 19.82 -1.30 -26.12
CA ILE A 19 19.21 -0.56 -27.24
C ILE A 19 19.53 0.94 -27.15
N MET A 20 19.50 1.51 -25.94
CA MET A 20 19.74 2.95 -25.72
C MET A 20 21.23 3.32 -25.82
N VAL A 21 22.14 2.41 -25.49
CA VAL A 21 23.59 2.64 -25.57
C VAL A 21 24.31 1.41 -26.17
N PRO A 22 24.19 1.19 -27.49
CA PRO A 22 24.58 -0.08 -28.13
C PRO A 22 26.05 -0.46 -27.94
N ASN A 23 26.97 0.50 -28.10
CA ASN A 23 28.41 0.24 -28.00
C ASN A 23 28.91 0.08 -26.56
N PHE A 24 28.08 0.38 -25.57
CA PHE A 24 28.47 0.38 -24.16
C PHE A 24 28.05 -0.91 -23.44
N PHE A 25 27.32 -1.81 -24.09
CA PHE A 25 26.97 -3.11 -23.52
C PHE A 25 27.26 -4.27 -24.48
N ALA A 26 27.85 -4.00 -25.65
CA ALA A 26 28.24 -5.01 -26.63
C ALA A 26 29.42 -5.89 -26.18
N ASP A 27 30.24 -5.41 -25.23
CA ASP A 27 31.36 -6.20 -24.70
C ASP A 27 30.85 -7.34 -23.83
N THR A 28 30.89 -8.53 -24.41
CA THR A 28 30.39 -9.79 -23.85
C THR A 28 31.53 -10.56 -23.17
N ALA A 29 32.49 -9.86 -22.55
CA ALA A 29 33.47 -10.51 -21.69
C ALA A 29 32.76 -10.95 -20.39
N PRO A 30 32.91 -12.20 -19.93
CA PRO A 30 32.28 -12.68 -18.71
C PRO A 30 33.09 -12.17 -17.52
N THR A 31 33.18 -10.86 -17.33
CA THR A 31 33.60 -10.30 -16.05
C THR A 31 32.36 -10.27 -15.16
N ILE A 32 32.49 -10.88 -14.00
CA ILE A 32 31.46 -11.25 -13.01
C ILE A 32 30.75 -10.02 -12.37
N THR A 33 30.70 -8.88 -13.06
CA THR A 33 30.38 -7.54 -12.51
C THR A 33 29.26 -6.81 -13.27
N SER A 34 28.30 -7.54 -13.87
CA SER A 34 27.23 -6.93 -14.69
C SER A 34 25.90 -6.67 -13.96
N ALA A 35 25.82 -6.97 -12.66
CA ALA A 35 24.69 -6.60 -11.82
C ALA A 35 25.21 -6.08 -10.47
N LEU A 36 24.64 -4.98 -9.96
CA LEU A 36 24.88 -4.56 -8.59
C LEU A 36 24.57 -5.76 -7.68
N VAL A 37 25.58 -6.25 -6.95
CA VAL A 37 25.47 -7.43 -6.07
C VAL A 37 24.26 -7.23 -5.14
N GLY A 38 23.45 -8.28 -4.92
CA GLY A 38 22.22 -8.19 -4.11
C GLY A 38 22.43 -7.47 -2.77
N LEU A 39 23.52 -7.79 -2.08
CA LEU A 39 23.91 -7.13 -0.84
C LEU A 39 24.05 -5.60 -0.96
N ARG A 40 24.61 -5.10 -2.07
CA ARG A 40 24.78 -3.65 -2.30
C ARG A 40 23.44 -2.95 -2.53
N LYS A 41 22.50 -3.63 -3.18
CA LYS A 41 21.12 -3.15 -3.35
C LYS A 41 20.43 -3.05 -1.99
N ASP A 42 20.56 -4.08 -1.17
CA ASP A 42 19.95 -4.12 0.16
C ASP A 42 20.52 -3.04 1.08
N MET A 43 21.84 -2.79 1.02
CA MET A 43 22.46 -1.69 1.75
C MET A 43 21.94 -0.32 1.31
N CYS A 44 21.84 -0.08 0.00
CA CYS A 44 21.27 1.17 -0.53
C CYS A 44 19.81 1.34 -0.11
N TYR A 45 19.03 0.25 -0.13
CA TYR A 45 17.64 0.24 0.29
C TYR A 45 17.50 0.55 1.78
N ALA A 46 18.29 -0.11 2.63
CA ALA A 46 18.28 0.12 4.08
C ALA A 46 18.66 1.56 4.42
N HIS A 47 19.68 2.11 3.75
CA HIS A 47 20.08 3.51 3.90
C HIS A 47 18.95 4.48 3.52
N GLN A 48 18.20 4.17 2.47
CA GLN A 48 17.12 5.06 2.06
C GLN A 48 15.87 4.96 2.91
N LEU A 49 15.59 3.78 3.48
CA LEU A 49 14.52 3.66 4.46
C LEU A 49 14.76 4.45 5.74
N SER A 50 16.02 4.71 6.11
CA SER A 50 16.35 5.59 7.24
C SER A 50 16.37 7.08 6.87
N SER A 51 16.34 7.42 5.58
CA SER A 51 16.27 8.80 5.11
C SER A 51 14.88 9.42 5.32
N PRO A 52 14.78 10.76 5.46
CA PRO A 52 13.50 11.46 5.56
C PRO A 52 12.58 11.26 4.34
N ASN A 53 13.18 11.06 3.16
CA ASN A 53 12.46 10.74 1.94
C ASN A 53 12.98 9.42 1.34
N PRO A 54 12.28 8.30 1.55
CA PRO A 54 12.75 6.99 1.13
C PRO A 54 12.69 6.76 -0.39
N PHE A 55 12.10 7.68 -1.15
CA PHE A 55 12.01 7.57 -2.62
C PHE A 55 13.14 8.31 -3.35
N ALA A 56 13.79 9.25 -2.67
CA ALA A 56 14.82 10.08 -3.25
C ALA A 56 16.21 9.51 -3.02
N LEU A 57 17.07 9.58 -4.02
CA LEU A 57 18.49 9.30 -3.82
C LEU A 57 19.16 10.52 -3.18
N ASP A 58 20.07 10.25 -2.25
CA ASP A 58 20.83 11.25 -1.52
C ASP A 58 22.30 11.28 -1.99
N GLU A 59 23.07 12.23 -1.48
CA GLU A 59 24.47 12.39 -1.84
C GLU A 59 25.35 11.20 -1.45
N ARG A 60 24.96 10.39 -0.45
CA ARG A 60 25.73 9.23 0.02
C ARG A 60 25.25 7.91 -0.58
N SER A 61 24.08 7.87 -1.20
CA SER A 61 23.51 6.69 -1.86
C SER A 61 24.51 5.92 -2.70
N PHE A 62 25.25 6.62 -3.56
CA PHE A 62 26.14 5.95 -4.51
C PHE A 62 27.40 5.38 -3.83
N TYR A 63 27.81 5.96 -2.70
CA TYR A 63 28.89 5.43 -1.87
C TYR A 63 28.42 4.18 -1.12
N VAL A 64 27.24 4.23 -0.48
CA VAL A 64 26.66 3.10 0.24
C VAL A 64 26.36 1.94 -0.70
N ALA A 65 25.84 2.23 -1.90
CA ALA A 65 25.62 1.23 -2.94
C ALA A 65 26.92 0.64 -3.52
N GLY A 66 28.10 1.14 -3.13
CA GLY A 66 29.40 0.68 -3.61
C GLY A 66 29.68 1.01 -5.07
N VAL A 67 28.99 2.01 -5.64
CA VAL A 67 29.22 2.52 -7.00
C VAL A 67 30.34 3.57 -7.00
N ALA A 68 30.39 4.38 -5.95
CA ALA A 68 31.49 5.31 -5.68
C ALA A 68 32.42 4.74 -4.60
N ASP A 69 33.74 4.84 -4.78
CA ASP A 69 34.71 4.39 -3.76
C ASP A 69 34.80 5.31 -2.55
N ASN A 70 34.38 6.56 -2.72
CA ASN A 70 34.43 7.57 -1.68
C ASN A 70 33.25 8.53 -1.79
N GLU A 71 32.95 9.21 -0.68
CA GLU A 71 31.85 10.15 -0.63
C GLU A 71 32.04 11.35 -1.57
N ALA A 72 33.30 11.77 -1.83
CA ALA A 72 33.57 12.91 -2.69
C ALA A 72 33.14 12.67 -4.14
N VAL A 73 33.39 11.46 -4.66
CA VAL A 73 32.94 11.00 -5.98
C VAL A 73 31.42 10.83 -5.98
N SER A 74 30.85 10.30 -4.88
CA SER A 74 29.40 10.18 -4.72
C SER A 74 28.68 11.53 -4.81
N ARG A 75 29.21 12.57 -4.15
CA ARG A 75 28.70 13.95 -4.26
C ARG A 75 28.82 14.52 -5.67
N LYS A 76 29.93 14.25 -6.37
CA LYS A 76 30.10 14.67 -7.77
C LYS A 76 29.08 13.99 -8.68
N MET A 77 28.86 12.68 -8.52
CA MET A 77 27.81 11.93 -9.22
C MET A 77 26.44 12.55 -8.97
N TYR A 78 26.08 12.78 -7.71
CA TYR A 78 24.80 13.38 -7.34
C TYR A 78 24.59 14.74 -8.01
N LYS A 79 25.58 15.63 -7.94
CA LYS A 79 25.52 16.96 -8.56
C LYS A 79 25.38 16.88 -10.08
N ALA A 80 26.11 15.98 -10.73
CA ALA A 80 26.01 15.78 -12.17
C ALA A 80 24.63 15.25 -12.57
N LEU A 81 24.12 14.23 -11.86
CA LEU A 81 22.79 13.67 -12.13
C LEU A 81 21.67 14.70 -11.93
N LYS A 82 21.79 15.55 -10.92
CA LYS A 82 20.85 16.67 -10.67
C LYS A 82 20.95 17.73 -11.77
N LYS A 83 22.17 18.11 -12.17
CA LYS A 83 22.41 19.07 -13.26
C LYS A 83 21.81 18.62 -14.59
N HIS A 84 21.84 17.31 -14.86
CA HIS A 84 21.30 16.73 -16.09
C HIS A 84 19.82 16.32 -15.99
N GLY A 85 19.16 16.60 -14.86
CA GLY A 85 17.74 16.33 -14.65
C GLY A 85 17.38 14.85 -14.52
N ILE A 86 18.37 13.98 -14.30
CA ILE A 86 18.16 12.54 -14.04
C ILE A 86 17.68 12.35 -12.60
N LEU A 87 18.14 13.19 -11.68
CA LEU A 87 17.50 13.38 -10.38
C LEU A 87 16.65 14.63 -10.47
N ARG A 88 15.33 14.48 -10.24
CA ARG A 88 14.38 15.58 -10.35
C ARG A 88 14.62 16.60 -9.23
N ALA A 89 15.02 17.81 -9.60
CA ALA A 89 15.35 18.89 -8.66
C ALA A 89 14.11 19.65 -8.16
N ASP A 90 13.11 19.84 -9.01
CA ASP A 90 12.06 20.85 -8.78
C ASP A 90 10.73 20.25 -8.28
N ASP A 91 10.30 19.10 -8.84
CA ASP A 91 8.99 18.49 -8.52
C ASP A 91 9.08 17.12 -7.82
N GLY A 92 10.29 16.53 -7.75
CA GLY A 92 10.50 15.13 -7.41
C GLY A 92 11.34 14.85 -6.18
N ASN A 93 11.74 15.86 -5.40
CA ASN A 93 12.58 15.71 -4.20
C ASN A 93 13.84 14.83 -4.36
N GLY A 94 14.36 14.62 -5.58
CA GLY A 94 15.47 13.68 -5.84
C GLY A 94 15.06 12.27 -6.29
N GLU A 95 13.81 12.06 -6.74
CA GLU A 95 13.41 10.85 -7.45
C GLU A 95 14.20 10.69 -8.77
N VAL A 96 14.50 9.43 -9.11
CA VAL A 96 15.21 9.05 -10.32
C VAL A 96 14.27 9.04 -11.52
N ASP A 97 14.66 9.73 -12.59
CA ASP A 97 13.99 9.72 -13.89
C ASP A 97 14.93 9.12 -14.94
N THR A 98 14.75 7.83 -15.23
CA THR A 98 15.63 7.12 -16.17
C THR A 98 15.39 7.50 -17.62
N ARG A 99 14.28 8.19 -17.94
CA ARG A 99 13.98 8.64 -19.32
C ARG A 99 14.97 9.67 -19.84
N LYS A 100 15.67 10.35 -18.93
CA LYS A 100 16.71 11.33 -19.23
C LYS A 100 18.08 10.68 -19.49
N ILE A 101 18.21 9.38 -19.24
CA ILE A 101 19.43 8.63 -19.55
C ILE A 101 19.43 8.32 -21.05
N GLY A 102 20.23 9.07 -21.81
CA GLY A 102 20.45 8.87 -23.24
C GLY A 102 21.90 8.61 -23.59
N GLN A 103 22.22 8.56 -24.88
CA GLN A 103 23.57 8.32 -25.38
C GLN A 103 24.60 9.37 -24.89
N SER A 104 24.15 10.58 -24.59
CA SER A 104 25.00 11.65 -24.03
C SER A 104 25.36 11.45 -22.55
N PHE A 105 24.74 10.49 -21.84
CA PHE A 105 24.99 10.22 -20.42
C PHE A 105 26.46 9.91 -20.13
N ILE A 106 27.13 9.20 -21.03
CA ILE A 106 28.57 8.86 -20.91
C ILE A 106 29.42 10.14 -20.85
N HIS A 107 29.10 11.11 -21.71
CA HIS A 107 29.82 12.39 -21.77
C HIS A 107 29.46 13.30 -20.58
N GLN A 108 28.20 13.27 -20.14
CA GLN A 108 27.72 14.02 -18.98
C GLN A 108 28.41 13.58 -17.66
N LEU A 109 28.78 12.32 -17.56
CA LEU A 109 29.49 11.75 -16.41
C LEU A 109 30.94 11.37 -16.72
N ALA A 110 31.55 12.03 -17.71
CA ALA A 110 32.93 11.76 -18.13
C ALA A 110 33.97 11.90 -16.99
N SER A 111 33.63 12.57 -15.89
CA SER A 111 34.46 12.62 -14.68
C SER A 111 34.60 11.28 -13.95
N ILE A 112 33.92 10.23 -14.39
CA ILE A 112 33.84 8.91 -13.75
C ILE A 112 34.21 7.84 -14.78
N ASN A 113 34.91 6.79 -14.34
CA ASN A 113 35.28 5.65 -15.17
C ASN A 113 34.04 4.99 -15.82
N VAL A 114 34.15 4.63 -17.10
CA VAL A 114 33.16 3.89 -17.91
C VAL A 114 32.56 2.69 -17.17
N MET A 115 33.36 1.90 -16.47
CA MET A 115 32.84 0.75 -15.70
C MET A 115 31.88 1.19 -14.57
N ARG A 116 32.23 2.26 -13.85
CA ARG A 116 31.35 2.84 -12.81
C ARG A 116 30.12 3.51 -13.38
N GLN A 117 30.21 4.07 -14.58
CA GLN A 117 29.04 4.59 -15.28
C GLN A 117 28.04 3.46 -15.58
N ARG A 118 28.50 2.26 -15.99
CA ARG A 118 27.64 1.08 -16.16
C ARG A 118 26.97 0.67 -14.84
N GLU A 119 27.74 0.58 -13.76
CA GLU A 119 27.21 0.25 -12.43
C GLU A 119 26.19 1.27 -11.94
N LEU A 120 26.45 2.56 -12.17
CA LEU A 120 25.54 3.65 -11.84
C LEU A 120 24.23 3.55 -12.61
N ILE A 121 24.29 3.31 -13.93
CA ILE A 121 23.10 3.10 -14.76
C ILE A 121 22.28 1.94 -14.19
N ASN A 122 22.92 0.81 -13.93
CA ASN A 122 22.25 -0.36 -13.36
C ASN A 122 21.60 -0.07 -12.00
N MET A 123 22.27 0.71 -11.15
CA MET A 123 21.75 1.12 -9.85
C MET A 123 20.55 2.07 -9.99
N LEU A 124 20.62 3.06 -10.88
CA LEU A 124 19.52 4.03 -11.11
C LEU A 124 18.26 3.34 -11.64
N PHE A 125 18.41 2.43 -12.61
CA PHE A 125 17.29 1.65 -13.13
C PHE A 125 16.68 0.73 -12.08
N TRP A 126 17.52 0.06 -11.30
CA TRP A 126 17.04 -0.75 -10.19
C TRP A 126 16.28 0.10 -9.16
N TRP A 127 16.81 1.27 -8.79
CA TRP A 127 16.16 2.15 -7.81
C TRP A 127 14.81 2.68 -8.31
N GLU A 128 14.70 3.03 -9.60
CA GLU A 128 13.42 3.43 -10.17
C GLU A 128 12.37 2.29 -10.09
N GLU A 129 12.76 1.05 -10.39
CA GLU A 129 11.87 -0.11 -10.22
C GLU A 129 11.50 -0.32 -8.74
N GLU A 130 12.46 -0.14 -7.84
CA GLU A 130 12.27 -0.32 -6.41
C GLU A 130 11.34 0.75 -5.83
N THR A 131 11.45 2.00 -6.25
CA THR A 131 10.52 3.06 -5.86
C THR A 131 9.11 2.80 -6.39
N GLN A 132 8.95 2.21 -7.58
CA GLN A 132 7.65 1.77 -8.09
C GLN A 132 7.06 0.63 -7.24
N ARG A 133 7.90 -0.32 -6.79
CA ARG A 133 7.50 -1.39 -5.86
C ARG A 133 7.04 -0.82 -4.52
N LEU A 134 7.82 0.11 -3.96
CA LEU A 134 7.50 0.81 -2.70
C LEU A 134 6.19 1.60 -2.79
N LYS A 135 5.96 2.32 -3.89
CA LYS A 135 4.69 3.07 -4.11
C LYS A 135 3.47 2.14 -4.08
N LYS A 136 3.58 0.92 -4.61
CA LYS A 136 2.51 -0.09 -4.51
C LYS A 136 2.29 -0.54 -3.07
N LEU A 137 3.36 -0.82 -2.33
CA LEU A 137 3.27 -1.23 -0.93
C LEU A 137 2.66 -0.15 -0.04
N VAL A 138 3.02 1.12 -0.26
CA VAL A 138 2.41 2.26 0.47
C VAL A 138 0.91 2.37 0.15
N ALA A 139 0.51 2.17 -1.10
CA ALA A 139 -0.90 2.15 -1.47
C ALA A 139 -1.66 0.99 -0.82
N GLU A 140 -1.03 -0.19 -0.72
CA GLU A 140 -1.60 -1.35 -0.03
C GLU A 140 -1.73 -1.11 1.48
N GLU A 141 -0.70 -0.55 2.12
CA GLU A 141 -0.70 -0.19 3.54
C GLU A 141 -1.83 0.81 3.84
N ARG A 142 -1.99 1.82 3.01
CA ARG A 142 -3.07 2.81 3.14
C ARG A 142 -4.45 2.16 3.08
N ARG A 143 -4.69 1.26 2.10
CA ARG A 143 -5.96 0.53 1.99
C ARG A 143 -6.23 -0.34 3.22
N ALA A 144 -5.19 -0.98 3.76
CA ALA A 144 -5.30 -1.79 4.97
C ALA A 144 -5.66 -0.92 6.19
N LYS A 145 -5.06 0.26 6.33
CA LYS A 145 -5.39 1.24 7.39
C LYS A 145 -6.84 1.73 7.29
N GLU A 146 -7.29 2.10 6.10
CA GLU A 146 -8.68 2.53 5.87
C GLU A 146 -9.69 1.44 6.27
N LYS A 147 -9.41 0.18 5.91
CA LYS A 147 -10.24 -0.97 6.32
C LYS A 147 -10.24 -1.19 7.83
N LEU A 148 -9.09 -1.02 8.48
CA LEU A 148 -8.99 -1.14 9.94
C LEU A 148 -9.85 -0.09 10.64
N ASP A 149 -9.85 1.15 10.16
CA ASP A 149 -10.63 2.22 10.76
C ASP A 149 -12.13 2.00 10.57
N GLN A 150 -12.57 1.50 9.40
CA GLN A 150 -13.97 1.07 9.19
C GLN A 150 -14.39 -0.01 10.21
N LEU A 151 -13.52 -0.99 10.47
CA LEU A 151 -13.79 -2.04 11.45
C LEU A 151 -13.84 -1.49 12.88
N LYS A 152 -13.00 -0.51 13.23
CA LYS A 152 -13.08 0.18 14.53
C LYS A 152 -14.39 0.93 14.69
N PHE A 153 -14.85 1.66 13.67
CA PHE A 153 -16.16 2.34 13.71
C PHE A 153 -17.32 1.35 13.81
N ALA A 154 -17.28 0.25 13.06
CA ALA A 154 -18.30 -0.80 13.16
C ALA A 154 -18.35 -1.41 14.57
N ARG A 155 -17.19 -1.69 15.16
CA ARG A 155 -17.07 -2.17 16.54
C ARG A 155 -17.65 -1.15 17.53
N GLU A 156 -17.31 0.12 17.39
CA GLU A 156 -17.81 1.17 18.29
C GLU A 156 -19.32 1.35 18.14
N ARG A 157 -19.86 1.27 16.92
CA ARG A 157 -21.32 1.26 16.68
C ARG A 157 -22.00 0.10 17.41
N ILE A 158 -21.42 -1.10 17.40
CA ILE A 158 -21.95 -2.25 18.14
C ILE A 158 -21.86 -2.00 19.65
N ARG A 159 -20.75 -1.45 20.15
CA ARG A 159 -20.58 -1.08 21.56
C ARG A 159 -21.62 -0.06 22.01
N MET A 160 -21.87 0.97 21.21
CA MET A 160 -22.90 1.97 21.45
C MET A 160 -24.30 1.35 21.42
N LYS A 161 -24.61 0.47 20.45
CA LYS A 161 -25.86 -0.30 20.44
C LYS A 161 -26.03 -1.17 21.70
N LYS A 162 -24.98 -1.85 22.16
CA LYS A 162 -25.02 -2.65 23.41
C LYS A 162 -25.28 -1.78 24.64
N ARG A 163 -24.69 -0.58 24.69
CA ARG A 163 -24.91 0.41 25.77
C ARG A 163 -26.28 1.06 25.75
N GLN A 164 -26.85 1.26 24.56
CA GLN A 164 -28.16 1.92 24.38
C GLN A 164 -29.34 0.94 24.48
N ARG A 165 -29.13 -0.36 24.23
CA ARG A 165 -30.17 -1.41 24.31
C ARG A 165 -30.42 -2.10 25.66
N PRO A 166 -29.95 -1.66 26.84
CA PRO A 166 -30.45 -2.17 28.12
C PRO A 166 -31.91 -1.77 28.42
N SER A 167 -32.41 -0.68 27.83
CA SER A 167 -33.75 -0.12 28.09
C SER A 167 -34.83 -0.53 27.08
N GLN A 168 -34.47 -1.30 26.04
CA GLN A 168 -35.43 -2.00 25.15
C GLN A 168 -35.52 -3.48 25.52
N ARG A 169 -35.56 -3.76 26.83
CA ARG A 169 -36.17 -4.99 27.29
C ARG A 169 -37.64 -4.86 26.93
N ARG A 170 -38.04 -5.62 25.92
CA ARG A 170 -39.43 -5.91 25.61
C ARG A 170 -40.21 -6.07 26.92
N ALA A 171 -41.15 -5.18 27.20
CA ALA A 171 -41.96 -5.23 28.43
C ALA A 171 -42.70 -6.57 28.57
N ASP A 172 -42.96 -7.21 27.44
CA ASP A 172 -43.46 -8.57 27.27
C ASP A 172 -42.54 -9.66 27.84
N VAL A 173 -41.22 -9.46 27.86
CA VAL A 173 -40.23 -10.41 28.43
C VAL A 173 -40.00 -10.16 29.93
N GLU A 174 -40.11 -8.91 30.39
CA GLU A 174 -39.96 -8.56 31.82
C GLU A 174 -41.24 -8.83 32.63
N ALA A 175 -42.38 -8.99 31.96
CA ALA A 175 -43.66 -9.32 32.58
C ALA A 175 -43.82 -10.81 32.97
N ASP A 176 -42.81 -11.65 32.74
CA ASP A 176 -42.78 -13.08 33.12
C ASP A 176 -44.13 -13.79 32.89
N LYS A 177 -44.75 -13.53 31.73
CA LYS A 177 -46.04 -14.13 31.33
C LYS A 177 -45.86 -15.52 30.73
N ASP A 178 -44.64 -16.03 30.74
CA ASP A 178 -44.37 -17.42 30.42
C ASP A 178 -44.53 -18.18 31.72
N ASN A 179 -45.72 -18.76 31.84
CA ASN A 179 -46.29 -19.44 32.99
C ASN A 179 -45.55 -20.76 33.33
N LEU A 180 -44.23 -20.73 33.35
CA LEU A 180 -43.35 -21.89 33.53
C LEU A 180 -43.40 -22.40 34.99
N MET A 181 -43.67 -21.50 35.95
CA MET A 181 -43.86 -21.83 37.36
C MET A 181 -45.23 -22.47 37.65
N GLU A 182 -46.29 -22.10 36.93
CA GLU A 182 -47.64 -22.67 37.15
C GLU A 182 -47.75 -24.09 36.59
N ALA A 183 -47.00 -24.41 35.53
CA ALA A 183 -46.91 -25.78 34.98
C ALA A 183 -46.17 -26.78 35.90
N PHE A 184 -45.27 -26.32 36.78
CA PHE A 184 -44.50 -27.18 37.68
C PHE A 184 -45.11 -27.34 39.08
N TYR A 185 -45.92 -26.39 39.55
CA TYR A 185 -46.52 -26.42 40.89
C TYR A 185 -48.05 -26.52 40.94
N GLY A 186 -48.76 -26.33 39.81
CA GLY A 186 -50.22 -26.25 39.75
C GLY A 186 -50.91 -27.55 39.33
N GLY A 187 -50.77 -28.62 40.12
CA GLY A 187 -51.58 -29.82 39.94
C GLY A 187 -53.05 -29.59 40.29
N GLY A 188 -53.92 -29.54 39.28
CA GLY A 188 -55.28 -30.10 39.34
C GLY A 188 -56.45 -29.15 39.58
N SER A 189 -57.20 -28.80 38.53
CA SER A 189 -58.67 -28.84 38.55
C SER A 189 -59.24 -28.69 37.13
N ARG A 190 -60.38 -29.34 36.93
CA ARG A 190 -61.11 -29.55 35.67
C ARG A 190 -61.75 -28.25 35.14
N ASN A 191 -62.01 -28.28 33.83
CA ASN A 191 -62.93 -27.43 33.05
C ASN A 191 -62.29 -26.24 32.31
N ALA A 192 -61.96 -26.50 31.04
CA ALA A 192 -61.86 -25.48 30.01
C ALA A 192 -63.23 -24.83 29.74
N PRO A 193 -63.28 -23.53 29.41
CA PRO A 193 -64.31 -22.96 28.55
C PRO A 193 -63.75 -22.61 27.16
N PRO A 194 -64.59 -22.59 26.12
CA PRO A 194 -64.16 -22.55 24.72
C PRO A 194 -63.79 -21.15 24.24
N LEU A 195 -62.99 -21.12 23.17
CA LEU A 195 -62.75 -19.96 22.32
C LEU A 195 -64.07 -19.26 21.93
N ALA A 196 -64.14 -17.95 22.19
CA ALA A 196 -64.98 -17.05 21.42
C ALA A 196 -64.23 -15.73 21.16
N GLN A 197 -64.15 -15.42 19.87
CA GLN A 197 -63.44 -14.31 19.23
C GLN A 197 -63.91 -12.94 19.72
N THR A 198 -62.97 -11.98 19.85
CA THR A 198 -63.12 -10.62 19.28
C THR A 198 -61.77 -9.90 19.34
N SER A 199 -61.21 -9.57 18.18
CA SER A 199 -60.67 -8.24 17.85
C SER A 199 -59.95 -8.27 16.51
N SER A 200 -60.69 -7.84 15.48
CA SER A 200 -60.26 -6.83 14.52
C SER A 200 -58.77 -6.77 14.21
N GLY A 201 -58.41 -7.34 13.06
CA GLY A 201 -57.18 -6.97 12.36
C GLY A 201 -57.19 -5.47 12.07
N VAL A 202 -56.13 -4.78 12.49
CA VAL A 202 -55.81 -3.45 12.01
C VAL A 202 -54.71 -3.61 10.98
N GLN A 203 -55.09 -3.34 9.73
CA GLN A 203 -54.22 -3.28 8.57
C GLN A 203 -53.17 -2.17 8.76
N ASP A 204 -51.93 -2.55 8.48
CA ASP A 204 -50.77 -1.71 8.32
C ASP A 204 -50.96 -0.76 7.12
N ASN A 205 -51.25 0.51 7.40
CA ASN A 205 -51.29 1.58 6.41
C ASN A 205 -50.35 2.71 6.84
N GLY A 206 -49.05 2.47 6.73
CA GLY A 206 -48.08 3.36 6.07
C GLY A 206 -48.03 4.88 6.36
N LYS A 207 -48.61 5.39 7.46
CA LYS A 207 -48.46 6.78 7.88
C LYS A 207 -47.49 6.89 9.06
N PRO A 208 -46.41 7.69 8.96
CA PRO A 208 -45.52 7.93 10.08
C PRO A 208 -46.22 8.77 11.18
N PRO A 209 -45.84 8.59 12.47
CA PRO A 209 -46.47 9.27 13.60
C PRO A 209 -46.37 10.80 13.58
N GLU A 210 -47.43 11.48 14.05
CA GLU A 210 -47.70 12.94 13.99
C GLU A 210 -46.75 13.88 14.75
N TYR A 211 -45.59 13.41 15.24
CA TYR A 211 -44.66 14.24 16.02
C TYR A 211 -43.82 15.23 15.19
N TYR A 212 -44.03 15.33 13.87
CA TYR A 212 -43.26 16.19 12.94
C TYR A 212 -44.08 17.34 12.33
N ALA A 213 -45.08 17.89 13.01
CA ALA A 213 -45.67 19.16 12.58
C ALA A 213 -44.87 20.34 13.17
N PRO A 214 -44.32 21.27 12.34
CA PRO A 214 -43.67 22.46 12.85
C PRO A 214 -44.73 23.48 13.29
N GLY A 215 -44.67 23.88 14.56
CA GLY A 215 -45.31 25.09 15.08
C GLY A 215 -44.26 26.18 15.27
#